data_AF-A0A1F9LIA6-F1
#
_entry.id   AF-A0A1F9LIA6-F1
#
_cell.length_a   1.000
_cell.length_b   1.000
_cell.length_c   1.000
_cell.angle_alpha   90.00
_cell.angle_beta   90.00
_cell.angle_gamma   90.00
#
_symmetry.space_group_name_H-M   'P 1'
#
loop_
_entity.id
_entity.type
_entity.pdbx_description
1 polymer ?
#
loop_
_entity_poly.entity_id
_entity_poly.type
_entity_poly.pdbx_seq_one_letter_code
_entity_poly.pdbx_strand_id
1 'polypeptide(L)'
;MTRIAEVIQAPVFEKQKKKLHKQDIKNLDTAVRTIINNPVAGDMKKGDLQGIRVYKYKSNDRQILLAYKVSDSTLFLYAFGSHENFYRDLKKYLQK
;
A
#
# COMPACT_ATOMS: atom_id res chain seq x y z
N MET A 1 -10.73 -7.81 16.49
CA MET A 1 -10.57 -6.85 15.36
C MET A 1 -9.51 -5.84 15.76
N THR A 2 -8.39 -5.77 15.05
CA THR A 2 -7.34 -4.79 15.35
C THR A 2 -7.79 -3.42 14.85
N ARG A 3 -7.94 -2.46 15.75
CA ARG A 3 -8.25 -1.07 15.41
C ARG A 3 -6.95 -0.38 15.02
N ILE A 4 -6.87 0.14 13.79
CA ILE A 4 -5.74 0.98 13.39
C ILE A 4 -5.86 2.32 14.12
N ALA A 5 -4.84 2.67 14.89
CA ALA A 5 -4.74 3.92 15.64
C ALA A 5 -3.86 4.96 14.91
N GLU A 6 -2.91 4.48 14.11
CA GLU A 6 -1.93 5.33 13.44
C GLU A 6 -1.68 4.86 12.00
N VAL A 7 -1.42 5.81 11.10
CA VAL A 7 -1.05 5.54 9.72
C VAL A 7 0.26 6.25 9.40
N ILE A 8 1.29 5.49 9.06
CA ILE A 8 2.62 6.00 8.69
C ILE A 8 2.84 5.75 7.21
N GLN A 9 3.29 6.77 6.47
CA GLN A 9 3.65 6.65 5.06
C GLN A 9 5.16 6.70 4.86
N ALA A 10 5.69 5.80 4.03
CA ALA A 10 7.07 5.82 3.60
C ALA A 10 7.37 7.05 2.71
N PRO A 11 8.60 7.57 2.70
CA PRO A 11 9.00 8.67 1.80
C PRO A 11 8.72 8.39 0.33
N VAL A 12 8.86 7.13 -0.12
CA VAL A 12 8.54 6.75 -1.51
C VAL A 12 7.03 6.79 -1.77
N PHE A 13 6.20 6.39 -0.81
CA PHE A 13 4.74 6.53 -0.89
C PHE A 13 4.34 8.00 -1.05
N GLU A 14 4.88 8.88 -0.21
CA GLU A 14 4.59 10.31 -0.28
C GLU A 14 4.98 10.91 -1.63
N LYS A 15 6.18 10.58 -2.13
CA LYS A 15 6.65 11.04 -3.45
C LYS A 15 5.75 10.55 -4.58
N GLN A 16 5.22 9.34 -4.51
CA GLN A 16 4.26 8.81 -5.49
C GLN A 16 2.91 9.54 -5.39
N LYS A 17 2.39 9.75 -4.17
CA LYS A 17 1.12 10.44 -3.92
C LYS A 17 1.13 11.86 -4.46
N LYS A 18 2.24 12.59 -4.33
CA LYS A 18 2.41 13.95 -4.85
C LYS A 18 2.28 14.06 -6.37
N LYS A 19 2.48 12.96 -7.11
CA LYS A 19 2.37 12.91 -8.58
C LYS A 19 0.97 12.53 -9.07
N LEU A 20 0.05 12.18 -8.18
CA LEU A 20 -1.29 11.74 -8.55
C LEU A 20 -2.21 12.92 -8.86
N HIS A 21 -3.12 12.70 -9.81
CA HIS A 21 -4.24 13.61 -10.03
C HIS A 21 -5.29 13.45 -8.92
N LYS A 22 -6.16 14.45 -8.76
CA LYS A 22 -7.18 14.49 -7.70
C LYS A 22 -8.04 13.23 -7.64
N GLN A 23 -8.40 12.65 -8.78
CA GLN A 23 -9.22 11.44 -8.83
C GLN A 23 -8.47 10.20 -8.32
N ASP A 24 -7.22 10.02 -8.72
CA ASP A 24 -6.40 8.91 -8.24
C ASP A 24 -6.12 9.02 -6.73
N ILE A 25 -5.96 10.24 -6.21
CA ILE A 25 -5.85 10.47 -4.76
C ILE A 25 -7.10 10.00 -4.02
N LYS A 26 -8.31 10.26 -4.56
CA LYS A 26 -9.57 9.78 -3.95
C LYS A 26 -9.65 8.24 -3.97
N ASN A 27 -9.22 7.62 -5.06
CA ASN A 27 -9.22 6.16 -5.19
C ASN A 27 -8.20 5.54 -4.20
N LEU A 28 -7.01 6.14 -4.06
CA LEU A 28 -6.00 5.75 -3.07
C LEU A 28 -6.52 5.92 -1.63
N ASP A 29 -7.17 7.05 -1.31
CA ASP A 29 -7.74 7.31 0.03
C ASP A 29 -8.81 6.27 0.37
N THR A 30 -9.66 5.93 -0.59
CA THR A 30 -10.66 4.87 -0.45
C THR A 30 -9.99 3.52 -0.17
N ALA A 31 -8.94 3.17 -0.91
CA ALA A 31 -8.18 1.94 -0.68
C ALA A 31 -7.56 1.90 0.72
N VAL A 32 -6.98 3.01 1.20
CA VAL A 32 -6.42 3.11 2.55
C VAL A 32 -7.52 2.95 3.61
N ARG A 33 -8.68 3.59 3.45
CA ARG A 33 -9.83 3.41 4.35
C ARG A 33 -10.32 1.97 4.39
N THR A 34 -10.35 1.27 3.25
CA THR A 34 -10.69 -0.15 3.22
C THR A 34 -9.71 -0.97 4.05
N ILE A 35 -8.41 -0.70 3.95
CA ILE A 35 -7.39 -1.39 4.74
C ILE A 35 -7.50 -1.04 6.23
N ILE A 36 -7.81 0.20 6.59
CA ILE A 36 -8.03 0.61 7.99
C ILE A 36 -9.18 -0.19 8.61
N ASN A 37 -10.29 -0.37 7.88
CA ASN A 37 -11.45 -1.12 8.35
C ASN A 37 -11.24 -2.64 8.29
N ASN A 38 -10.46 -3.12 7.32
CA ASN A 38 -10.11 -4.52 7.15
C ASN A 38 -8.60 -4.68 6.90
N PRO A 39 -7.78 -4.73 7.97
CA PRO A 39 -6.32 -4.80 7.85
C PRO A 39 -5.81 -6.06 7.12
N VAL A 40 -6.64 -7.09 6.99
CA VAL A 40 -6.31 -8.33 6.29
C VAL A 40 -6.80 -8.38 4.83
N ALA A 41 -7.37 -7.29 4.30
CA ALA A 41 -7.91 -7.22 2.94
C ALA A 41 -6.90 -7.48 1.81
N GLY A 42 -5.60 -7.26 2.06
CA GLY A 42 -4.53 -7.53 1.11
C GLY A 42 -3.91 -8.92 1.25
N ASP A 43 -3.38 -9.43 0.13
CA ASP A 43 -2.69 -10.71 0.05
C ASP A 43 -1.33 -10.63 0.76
N MET A 44 -1.11 -11.50 1.75
CA MET A 44 0.17 -11.63 2.44
C MET A 44 1.22 -12.24 1.51
N LYS A 45 2.36 -11.56 1.37
CA LYS A 45 3.48 -12.01 0.55
C LYS A 45 4.41 -12.94 1.33
N LYS A 46 5.15 -13.76 0.58
CA LYS A 46 6.13 -14.76 1.06
C LYS A 46 7.51 -14.45 0.49
N GLY A 47 8.55 -15.14 0.96
CA GLY A 47 9.93 -14.95 0.51
C GLY A 47 10.47 -13.56 0.88
N ASP A 48 11.16 -12.89 -0.04
CA ASP A 48 11.80 -11.58 0.20
C ASP A 48 10.85 -10.45 0.64
N LEU A 49 9.54 -10.64 0.48
CA LEU A 49 8.50 -9.68 0.88
C LEU A 49 7.63 -10.21 2.03
N GLN A 50 8.14 -11.20 2.79
CA GLN A 50 7.42 -11.73 3.94
C GLN A 50 7.02 -10.63 4.92
N GLY A 51 5.77 -10.68 5.40
CA GLY A 51 5.21 -9.67 6.30
C GLY A 51 4.64 -8.43 5.61
N ILE A 52 4.80 -8.28 4.29
CA ILE A 52 4.10 -7.27 3.48
C ILE A 52 2.79 -7.85 2.96
N ARG A 53 1.73 -7.05 3.02
CA ARG A 53 0.46 -7.30 2.34
C ARG A 53 0.34 -6.41 1.12
N VAL A 54 -0.32 -6.92 0.08
CA VAL A 54 -0.62 -6.16 -1.14
C VAL A 54 -2.12 -6.12 -1.35
N TYR A 55 -2.71 -4.94 -1.25
CA TYR A 55 -4.10 -4.70 -1.60
C TYR A 55 -4.21 -4.24 -3.05
N LYS A 56 -5.12 -4.85 -3.81
CA LYS A 56 -5.40 -4.48 -5.21
C LYS A 56 -6.64 -3.62 -5.25
N TYR A 57 -6.55 -2.47 -5.90
CA TYR A 57 -7.71 -1.60 -6.15
C TYR A 57 -7.69 -1.10 -7.59
N LYS A 58 -8.85 -0.69 -8.09
CA LYS A 58 -8.98 -0.07 -9.40
C LYS A 58 -8.88 1.45 -9.26
N SER A 59 -8.09 2.07 -10.13
CA SER A 59 -8.11 3.51 -10.36
C SER A 59 -8.37 3.75 -11.84
N ASN A 60 -9.56 4.23 -12.17
CA ASN A 60 -10.06 4.26 -13.55
C ASN A 60 -9.97 2.84 -14.16
N ASP A 61 -9.40 2.70 -15.36
CA ASP A 61 -9.21 1.41 -16.06
C ASP A 61 -7.94 0.64 -15.66
N ARG A 62 -7.24 1.04 -14.61
CA ARG A 62 -5.96 0.42 -14.19
C ARG A 62 -6.07 -0.23 -12.82
N GLN A 63 -5.56 -1.46 -12.72
CA GLN A 63 -5.34 -2.11 -11.42
C GLN A 63 -4.04 -1.58 -10.81
N ILE A 64 -4.15 -1.06 -9.59
CA ILE A 64 -3.03 -0.57 -8.79
C ILE A 64 -2.83 -1.51 -7.59
N LEU A 65 -1.56 -1.77 -7.28
CA LEU A 65 -1.13 -2.47 -6.09
C LEU A 65 -0.77 -1.47 -5.00
N LEU A 66 -1.19 -1.72 -3.76
CA LEU A 66 -0.77 -0.98 -2.57
C LEU A 66 -0.08 -1.93 -1.59
N ALA A 67 1.22 -1.74 -1.38
CA ALA A 67 2.00 -2.47 -0.37
C ALA A 67 1.87 -1.81 1.00
N TYR A 68 1.52 -2.61 1.98
CA TYR A 68 1.37 -2.15 3.36
C TYR A 68 1.78 -3.24 4.36
N LYS A 69 2.02 -2.84 5.60
CA LYS A 69 2.18 -3.74 6.75
C LYS A 69 1.36 -3.21 7.91
N VAL A 70 0.85 -4.11 8.73
CA VAL A 70 0.19 -3.77 9.98
C VAL A 70 1.07 -4.34 11.08
N SER A 71 1.52 -3.49 12.00
CA SER A 71 2.20 -3.90 13.23
C SER A 71 1.46 -3.27 14.39
N ASP A 72 1.10 -4.08 15.38
CA ASP A 72 0.36 -3.64 16.57
C ASP A 72 -0.96 -2.95 16.19
N SER A 73 -0.98 -1.61 16.15
CA SER A 73 -2.12 -0.79 15.71
C SER A 73 -1.73 0.25 14.66
N THR A 74 -0.55 0.13 14.07
CA THR A 74 -0.01 1.06 13.07
C THR A 74 -0.06 0.45 11.68
N LEU A 75 -0.66 1.19 10.74
CA LEU A 75 -0.66 0.88 9.32
C LEU A 75 0.51 1.58 8.64
N PHE A 76 1.48 0.80 8.18
CA PHE A 76 2.61 1.28 7.39
C PHE A 76 2.30 1.17 5.89
N LEU A 77 2.30 2.30 5.20
CA LEU A 77 2.10 2.39 3.75
C LEU A 77 3.45 2.53 3.05
N TYR A 78 3.85 1.55 2.24
CA TYR A 78 5.19 1.51 1.64
C TYR A 78 5.21 2.11 0.24
N ALA A 79 4.43 1.57 -0.68
CA ALA A 79 4.43 2.00 -2.08
C ALA A 79 3.13 1.59 -2.78
N PHE A 80 2.83 2.23 -3.91
CA PHE A 80 1.75 1.80 -4.78
C PHE A 80 2.10 1.97 -6.26
N GLY A 81 1.62 1.09 -7.14
CA GLY A 81 1.92 1.18 -8.56
C GLY A 81 1.33 0.04 -9.39
N SER A 82 1.62 0.04 -10.69
CA SER A 82 1.24 -1.02 -11.63
C SER A 82 2.19 -2.24 -11.55
N HIS A 83 1.76 -3.37 -12.10
CA HIS A 83 2.40 -4.67 -11.89
C HIS A 83 3.86 -4.79 -12.37
N GLU A 84 4.24 -4.22 -13.52
CA GLU A 84 5.49 -4.59 -14.22
C GLU A 84 6.77 -4.34 -13.42
N ASN A 85 6.82 -3.30 -12.57
CA ASN A 85 8.04 -2.96 -11.81
C ASN A 85 7.83 -2.86 -10.30
N PHE A 86 6.57 -2.91 -9.83
CA PHE A 86 6.22 -2.67 -8.44
C PHE A 86 6.97 -3.57 -7.44
N TYR A 87 7.01 -4.88 -7.68
CA TYR A 87 7.64 -5.81 -6.73
C TYR A 87 9.16 -5.65 -6.66
N ARG A 88 9.80 -5.36 -7.79
CA ARG A 88 11.26 -5.14 -7.84
C ARG A 88 11.62 -3.89 -7.04
N ASP A 89 10.92 -2.79 -7.28
CA ASP A 89 11.23 -1.52 -6.65
C ASP A 89 10.84 -1.52 -5.17
N LEU A 90 9.75 -2.22 -4.81
CA LEU A 90 9.38 -2.47 -3.42
C LEU A 90 10.45 -3.28 -2.67
N LYS A 91 10.97 -4.37 -3.24
CA LYS A 91 12.07 -5.14 -2.62
C LYS A 91 13.29 -4.26 -2.39
N LYS A 92 13.71 -3.50 -3.40
CA LYS A 92 14.84 -2.57 -3.29
C LYS A 92 14.65 -1.52 -2.19
N TYR A 93 13.41 -1.06 -1.99
CA TYR A 93 13.10 -0.10 -0.93
C TYR A 93 13.16 -0.73 0.47
N LEU A 94 12.71 -1.98 0.62
CA LEU A 94 12.64 -2.66 1.91
C LEU A 94 13.97 -3.31 2.35
N GLN A 95 14.87 -3.60 1.42
CA GLN A 95 16.19 -4.19 1.68
C GLN A 95 17.29 -3.13 1.86
N LYS A 96 16.92 -1.85 1.91
CA LYS A 96 17.84 -0.73 2.07
C LYS A 96 17.84 -0.25 3.52
#